data_AF-A0A428XT62-F1
#
_entry.id   AF-A0A428XT62-F1
#
_cell.length_a   1.000
_cell.length_b   1.000
_cell.length_c   1.000
_cell.angle_alpha   90.00
_cell.angle_beta   90.00
_cell.angle_gamma   90.00
#
_symmetry.space_group_name_H-M   'P 1'
#
loop_
_entity.id
_entity.type
_entity.pdbx_description
1 polymer ?
#
loop_
_entity_poly.entity_id
_entity_poly.type
_entity_poly.pdbx_seq_one_letter_code
_entity_poly.pdbx_strand_id
1 'polypeptide(L)'
;MRNRLRKLHFEGREFTWAADIRAATGADGRQRRFIRVRIWGAGKNSCVLQADMTEFPVPTTPDETTYAYPSAAIVCRLVASGLAGGWAPEKVGGVFRVGSATGPVLPGLALIDLP
;
A
#
# COMPACT_ATOMS: atom_id res chain seq x y z
N MET A 1 -3.87 -12.18 -12.52
CA MET A 1 -4.61 -12.52 -11.28
C MET A 1 -5.71 -11.50 -11.07
N ARG A 2 -6.93 -11.94 -10.75
CA ARG A 2 -8.05 -11.04 -10.43
C ARG A 2 -7.77 -10.48 -9.03
N ASN A 3 -7.61 -9.15 -8.91
CA ASN A 3 -7.27 -8.55 -7.62
C ASN A 3 -8.42 -8.80 -6.63
N ARG A 4 -8.14 -9.57 -5.57
CA ARG A 4 -9.15 -9.97 -4.58
C ARG A 4 -9.38 -8.80 -3.63
N LEU A 5 -10.55 -8.18 -3.74
CA LEU A 5 -11.01 -7.21 -2.76
C LEU A 5 -11.23 -7.89 -1.41
N ARG A 6 -10.78 -7.25 -0.34
CA ARG A 6 -10.88 -7.71 1.04
C ARG A 6 -11.50 -6.62 1.88
N LYS A 7 -12.24 -7.01 2.91
CA LYS A 7 -12.78 -6.10 3.93
C LYS A 7 -11.81 -5.99 5.09
N LEU A 8 -11.78 -4.82 5.72
CA LEU A 8 -11.04 -4.51 6.92
C LEU A 8 -11.93 -3.66 7.84
N HIS A 9 -11.97 -3.97 9.12
CA HIS A 9 -12.61 -3.12 10.12
C HIS A 9 -11.53 -2.45 10.95
N PHE A 10 -11.58 -1.13 11.04
CA PHE A 10 -10.64 -0.31 11.80
C PHE A 10 -11.38 0.86 12.44
N GLU A 11 -11.24 1.04 13.75
CA GLU A 11 -11.89 2.10 14.54
C GLU A 11 -13.40 2.26 14.26
N GLY A 12 -14.12 1.12 14.19
CA GLY A 12 -15.57 1.11 13.95
C GLY A 12 -15.99 1.40 12.50
N ARG A 13 -15.03 1.58 11.59
CA ARG A 13 -15.28 1.82 10.16
C ARG A 13 -14.86 0.62 9.30
N GLU A 14 -15.67 0.31 8.29
CA GLU A 14 -15.31 -0.68 7.26
C GLU A 14 -14.53 -0.01 6.13
N PHE A 15 -13.44 -0.67 5.71
CA PHE A 15 -12.63 -0.34 4.55
C PHE A 15 -12.59 -1.54 3.61
N THR A 16 -12.55 -1.27 2.31
CA THR A 16 -12.22 -2.28 1.30
C THR A 16 -10.78 -2.07 0.87
N TRP A 17 -10.03 -3.14 0.64
CA TRP A 17 -8.65 -3.02 0.18
C TRP A 17 -8.24 -4.15 -0.75
N ALA A 18 -7.17 -3.93 -1.48
CA ALA A 18 -6.62 -4.87 -2.44
C ALA A 18 -5.10 -4.65 -2.56
N ALA A 19 -4.37 -5.69 -2.93
CA ALA A 19 -2.93 -5.63 -3.14
C ALA A 19 -2.55 -6.36 -4.42
N ASP A 20 -1.71 -5.71 -5.23
CA ASP A 20 -1.16 -6.26 -6.48
C ASP A 20 0.36 -6.16 -6.49
N ILE A 21 1.03 -7.16 -7.07
CA ILE A 21 2.44 -7.02 -7.45
C ILE A 21 2.50 -6.24 -8.76
N ARG A 22 3.32 -5.20 -8.79
CA ARG A 22 3.59 -4.33 -9.93
C ARG A 22 5.09 -4.29 -10.20
N ALA A 23 5.48 -3.76 -11.35
CA ALA A 23 6.87 -3.48 -11.66
C ALA A 23 6.98 -2.06 -12.24
N ALA A 24 8.04 -1.36 -11.87
CA ALA A 24 8.39 -0.07 -12.43
C ALA A 24 9.90 0.02 -12.64
N THR A 25 10.32 0.86 -13.57
CA THR A 25 11.73 1.17 -13.81
C THR A 25 12.15 2.28 -12.86
N GLY A 26 13.14 2.01 -12.02
CA GLY A 26 13.74 3.02 -11.14
C GLY A 26 14.54 4.06 -11.92
N ALA A 27 14.94 5.15 -11.24
CA ALA A 27 15.78 6.19 -11.84
C ALA A 27 17.14 5.66 -12.33
N ASP A 28 17.60 4.53 -11.79
CA ASP A 28 18.81 3.81 -12.20
C ASP A 28 18.61 2.89 -13.43
N GLY A 29 17.43 2.93 -14.05
CA GLY A 29 17.07 2.07 -15.19
C GLY A 29 16.78 0.62 -14.82
N ARG A 30 16.85 0.24 -13.54
CA ARG A 30 16.59 -1.13 -13.11
C ARG A 30 15.10 -1.35 -12.88
N GLN A 31 14.59 -2.46 -13.42
CA GLN A 31 13.22 -2.88 -13.16
C GLN A 31 13.11 -3.42 -11.72
N ARG A 32 12.19 -2.85 -10.93
CA ARG A 32 11.93 -3.27 -9.55
C ARG A 32 10.47 -3.67 -9.42
N ARG A 33 10.22 -4.82 -8.80
CA ARG A 33 8.88 -5.25 -8.43
C ARG A 33 8.53 -4.71 -7.05
N PHE A 34 7.26 -4.39 -6.87
CA PHE A 34 6.72 -3.84 -5.64
C PHE A 34 5.27 -4.25 -5.42
N ILE A 35 4.82 -4.19 -4.18
CA ILE A 35 3.44 -4.42 -3.77
C ILE A 35 2.74 -3.06 -3.73
N ARG A 36 1.69 -2.89 -4.54
CA ARG A 36 0.78 -1.75 -4.46
C ARG A 36 -0.45 -2.14 -3.67
N VAL A 37 -0.65 -1.49 -2.52
CA VAL A 37 -1.88 -1.57 -1.74
C VAL A 37 -2.78 -0.39 -2.05
N ARG A 38 -4.06 -0.67 -2.28
CA ARG A 38 -5.12 0.33 -2.48
C ARG A 38 -6.24 0.08 -1.47
N ILE A 39 -6.66 1.12 -0.78
CA ILE A 39 -7.68 1.06 0.27
C ILE A 39 -8.75 2.13 0.00
N TRP A 40 -10.01 1.73 0.09
CA TRP A 40 -11.20 2.56 -0.12
C TRP A 40 -12.02 2.60 1.17
N GLY A 41 -12.37 3.80 1.63
CA GLY A 41 -13.18 3.99 2.83
C GLY A 41 -14.65 4.29 2.57
N ALA A 42 -15.04 4.62 1.34
CA ALA A 42 -16.43 4.95 0.97
C ALA A 42 -16.82 4.40 -0.42
N GLY A 43 -16.35 3.18 -0.73
CA GLY A 43 -16.60 2.52 -2.00
C GLY A 43 -15.64 2.91 -3.13
N LYS A 44 -15.87 2.36 -4.33
CA LYS A 44 -14.89 2.37 -5.44
C LYS A 44 -14.57 3.76 -6.01
N ASN A 45 -15.47 4.73 -5.82
CA ASN A 45 -15.32 6.10 -6.31
C ASN A 45 -14.73 7.05 -5.27
N SER A 46 -14.42 6.55 -4.07
CA SER A 46 -13.85 7.36 -3.01
C SER A 46 -12.35 7.62 -3.24
N CYS A 47 -11.82 8.61 -2.52
CA CYS A 47 -10.41 8.91 -2.47
C CYS A 47 -9.67 7.67 -1.97
N VAL A 48 -8.86 7.07 -2.84
CA VAL A 48 -8.14 5.85 -2.52
C VAL A 48 -6.88 6.19 -1.75
N LEU A 49 -6.62 5.47 -0.68
CA LEU A 49 -5.31 5.44 -0.05
C LEU A 49 -4.42 4.47 -0.81
N GLN A 50 -3.28 4.93 -1.31
CA GLN A 50 -2.32 4.09 -2.01
C GLN A 50 -0.99 4.07 -1.27
N ALA A 51 -0.43 2.87 -1.12
CA ALA A 51 0.91 2.67 -0.59
C ALA A 51 1.65 1.68 -1.49
N ASP A 52 2.85 2.03 -1.90
CA ASP A 52 3.75 1.17 -2.66
C ASP A 52 4.86 0.70 -1.72
N MET A 53 5.11 -0.61 -1.70
CA MET A 53 6.00 -1.26 -0.73
C MET A 53 6.89 -2.31 -1.39
N THR A 54 8.07 -2.52 -0.83
CA THR A 54 8.95 -3.65 -1.16
C THR A 54 9.31 -4.41 0.12
N GLU A 55 9.88 -5.60 -0.02
CA GLU A 55 10.42 -6.34 1.12
C GLU A 55 11.55 -5.58 1.79
N PHE A 56 11.61 -5.69 3.12
CA PHE A 56 12.66 -5.12 3.94
C PHE A 56 13.24 -6.15 4.91
N PRO A 57 14.57 -6.34 4.96
CA PRO A 57 15.59 -5.69 4.13
C PRO A 57 15.41 -6.03 2.63
N VAL A 58 15.89 -5.15 1.76
CA VAL A 58 15.81 -5.38 0.31
C VAL A 58 16.58 -6.65 -0.01
N PRO A 59 15.95 -7.65 -0.64
CA PRO A 59 16.64 -8.89 -1.00
C PRO A 59 17.85 -8.62 -1.88
N THR A 60 18.94 -9.34 -1.62
CA THR A 60 20.21 -9.15 -2.35
C THR A 60 20.21 -9.90 -3.68
N THR A 61 19.35 -10.92 -3.80
CA THR A 61 19.15 -11.69 -5.03
C THR A 61 17.68 -11.75 -5.41
N PRO A 62 17.34 -11.91 -6.71
CA PRO A 62 15.94 -12.04 -7.15
C PRO A 62 15.20 -13.22 -6.51
N ASP A 63 15.89 -14.32 -6.25
CA ASP A 63 15.28 -15.57 -5.73
C ASP A 63 14.92 -15.50 -4.23
N GLU A 64 15.47 -14.51 -3.52
CA GLU A 64 15.10 -14.21 -2.12
C GLU A 64 13.76 -13.47 -2.01
N THR A 65 13.26 -12.88 -3.12
CA THR A 65 11.99 -12.13 -3.05
C THR A 65 10.78 -13.06 -2.91
N THR A 66 10.08 -12.97 -1.77
CA THR A 66 8.87 -13.80 -1.51
C THR A 66 7.58 -13.04 -1.83
N TYR A 67 7.64 -11.70 -1.85
CA TYR A 67 6.53 -10.74 -1.96
C TYR A 67 5.31 -11.17 -1.12
N ALA A 68 5.56 -11.44 0.17
CA ALA A 68 4.50 -11.85 1.09
C ALA A 68 3.33 -10.87 1.03
N TYR A 69 2.13 -11.41 0.76
CA TYR A 69 0.93 -10.60 0.64
C TYR A 69 0.69 -9.84 1.96
N PRO A 70 0.41 -8.52 1.93
CA PRO A 70 0.34 -7.72 3.15
C PRO A 70 -0.76 -8.25 4.08
N SER A 71 -0.43 -8.33 5.37
CA SER A 71 -1.37 -8.75 6.40
C SER A 71 -2.37 -7.63 6.72
N ALA A 72 -3.52 -7.99 7.31
CA ALA A 72 -4.48 -7.00 7.78
C ALA A 72 -3.86 -5.99 8.76
N ALA A 73 -2.89 -6.41 9.58
CA ALA A 73 -2.18 -5.53 10.51
C ALA A 73 -1.36 -4.44 9.80
N ILE A 74 -0.72 -4.78 8.67
CA ILE A 74 -0.02 -3.79 7.83
C ILE A 74 -1.04 -2.81 7.22
N VAL A 75 -2.17 -3.31 6.74
CA VAL A 75 -3.22 -2.45 6.17
C VAL A 75 -3.81 -1.51 7.22
N CYS A 76 -4.04 -1.96 8.47
CA CYS A 76 -4.46 -1.09 9.57
C CYS A 76 -3.46 0.05 9.82
N ARG A 77 -2.14 -0.24 9.80
CA ARG A 77 -1.10 0.79 9.97
C ARG A 77 -1.15 1.83 8.86
N LEU A 78 -1.36 1.40 7.61
CA LEU A 78 -1.53 2.31 6.48
C LEU A 78 -2.77 3.19 6.66
N VAL A 79 -3.91 2.63 7.06
CA VAL A 79 -5.14 3.39 7.34
C VAL A 79 -4.89 4.43 8.42
N ALA A 80 -4.31 4.03 9.55
CA ALA A 80 -4.00 4.94 10.66
C ALA A 80 -3.09 6.10 10.22
N SER A 81 -2.02 5.79 9.48
CA SER A 81 -1.11 6.82 8.94
C SER A 81 -1.79 7.72 7.91
N GLY A 82 -2.60 7.17 7.02
CA GLY A 82 -3.38 7.94 6.06
C GLY A 82 -4.30 8.94 6.74
N LEU A 83 -5.09 8.47 7.73
CA LEU A 83 -5.99 9.33 8.50
C LEU A 83 -5.23 10.44 9.24
N ALA A 84 -4.12 10.11 9.90
CA ALA A 84 -3.26 11.09 10.55
C ALA A 84 -2.64 12.10 9.57
N GLY A 85 -2.37 11.68 8.32
CA GLY A 85 -1.87 12.52 7.23
C GLY A 85 -2.95 13.34 6.52
N GLY A 86 -4.22 13.27 6.95
CA GLY A 86 -5.32 14.02 6.34
C GLY A 86 -6.00 13.33 5.15
N TRP A 87 -5.80 12.02 4.97
CA TRP A 87 -6.61 11.25 4.04
C TRP A 87 -8.08 11.32 4.47
N ALA A 88 -8.92 11.83 3.57
CA ALA A 88 -10.37 11.89 3.74
C ALA A 88 -11.02 10.75 2.93
N PRO A 89 -11.40 9.61 3.56
CA PRO A 89 -11.82 8.43 2.82
C PRO A 89 -13.20 8.57 2.16
N GLU A 90 -14.01 9.54 2.61
CA GLU A 90 -15.32 9.91 2.04
C GLU A 90 -15.21 10.83 0.82
N LYS A 91 -14.05 11.50 0.64
CA LYS A 91 -13.88 12.46 -0.46
C LYS A 91 -14.06 11.73 -1.79
N VAL A 92 -14.85 12.28 -2.69
CA VAL A 92 -15.04 11.69 -4.02
C VAL A 92 -13.78 11.90 -4.85
N GLY A 93 -13.29 10.78 -5.41
CA GLY A 93 -12.15 10.76 -6.33
C GLY A 93 -10.80 11.09 -5.69
N GLY A 94 -9.75 10.89 -6.49
CA GLY A 94 -8.37 11.17 -6.10
C GLY A 94 -7.64 9.97 -5.49
N VAL A 95 -6.33 10.18 -5.30
CA VAL A 95 -5.39 9.23 -4.70
C VAL A 95 -4.63 9.97 -3.61
N PHE A 96 -4.74 9.50 -2.37
CA PHE A 96 -3.87 9.90 -1.28
C PHE A 96 -2.71 8.89 -1.20
N ARG A 97 -1.47 9.36 -1.36
CA ARG A 97 -0.29 8.48 -1.34
C ARG A 97 0.38 8.51 0.03
N VAL A 98 0.62 7.33 0.57
CA VAL A 98 1.50 7.13 1.73
C VAL A 98 2.87 6.76 1.19
N GLY A 99 3.81 7.70 1.32
CA GLY A 99 5.18 7.57 0.84
C GLY A 99 6.15 7.20 1.95
N SER A 100 7.42 6.99 1.59
CA SER A 100 8.45 6.56 2.55
C SER A 100 8.73 7.60 3.65
N ALA A 101 8.59 8.89 3.34
CA ALA A 101 8.87 9.99 4.26
C ALA A 101 7.77 10.22 5.32
N THR A 102 6.53 9.87 5.03
CA THR A 102 5.36 10.18 5.87
C THR A 102 4.63 8.94 6.38
N GLY A 103 5.01 7.76 5.90
CA GLY A 103 4.32 6.51 6.21
C GLY A 103 4.80 5.82 7.49
N PRO A 104 4.05 4.82 7.95
CA PRO A 104 4.35 4.11 9.17
C PRO A 104 5.52 3.12 8.97
N VAL A 105 6.14 2.71 10.07
CA VAL A 105 7.04 1.55 10.07
C VAL A 105 6.21 0.27 9.90
N LEU A 106 6.62 -0.56 8.93
CA LEU A 106 5.95 -1.80 8.57
C LEU A 106 6.89 -3.00 8.80
N PRO A 107 6.51 -4.01 9.59
CA PRO A 107 7.35 -5.20 9.77
C PRO A 107 7.53 -5.95 8.45
N GLY A 108 8.80 -6.16 8.05
CA GLY A 108 9.16 -6.91 6.84
C GLY A 108 8.90 -6.20 5.51
N LEU A 109 8.39 -4.96 5.52
CA LEU A 109 8.11 -4.16 4.33
C LEU A 109 8.66 -2.74 4.49
N ALA A 110 9.15 -2.15 3.41
CA ALA A 110 9.52 -0.75 3.33
C ALA A 110 8.64 -0.03 2.31
N LEU A 111 8.15 1.16 2.67
CA LEU A 111 7.47 2.05 1.73
C LEU A 111 8.45 2.63 0.74
N ILE A 112 7.99 2.79 -0.50
CA ILE A 112 8.80 3.32 -1.59
C ILE A 112 8.02 4.38 -2.36
N ASP A 113 8.75 5.40 -2.80
CA ASP A 113 8.25 6.47 -3.65
C ASP A 113 8.65 6.16 -5.09
N LEU A 114 7.94 5.22 -5.71
CA LEU A 114 8.10 4.92 -7.14
C LEU A 114 7.20 5.83 -7.98
N PRO A 115 7.65 6.21 -9.20
CA PRO A 115 6.88 7.05 -10.12
C PRO A 115 5.54 6.42 -10.56
#